data_AF-A0A0A5HT16-F1
#
_entry.id   AF-A0A0A5HT16-F1
#
_cell.length_a   1.000
_cell.length_b   1.000
_cell.length_c   1.000
_cell.angle_alpha   90.00
_cell.angle_beta   90.00
_cell.angle_gamma   90.00
#
_symmetry.space_group_name_H-M   'P 1'
#
loop_
_entity.id
_entity.type
_entity.pdbx_description
1 polymer ?
#
loop_
_entity_poly.entity_id
_entity_poly.type
_entity_poly.pdbx_seq_one_letter_code
_entity_poly.pdbx_strand_id
1 'polypeptide(L)'
;MVEKAQVNLRNKKISFKRATRFFFKVHLYFLVFFMGTIVNIDDWEEGSINTIYILLFFSVLFIAFGTIIALFKPSPNRNKKIHINWKEPKEIWGMGICVVALTLFSCIFIPIVPFPSTIILVIFVFNGVLATVSLLLHPAIIYSYELNVYGEAQTVHDYVYKYVALITSNVNYRIQLELSVLPYVVNKLLALLFVAYIVWMASGFIITFGE
;
A
#
# COMPACT_ATOMS: atom_id res chain seq x y z
N MET A 1 26.00 30.98 14.59
CA MET A 1 25.24 30.26 13.55
C MET A 1 24.73 28.88 13.98
N VAL A 2 25.29 28.24 15.01
CA VAL A 2 24.87 26.91 15.52
C VAL A 2 23.55 26.97 16.34
N GLU A 3 23.22 28.12 16.92
CA GLU A 3 22.08 28.28 17.83
C GLU A 3 20.71 28.31 17.13
N LYS A 4 20.64 28.81 15.88
CA LYS A 4 19.39 28.83 15.09
C LYS A 4 18.98 27.44 14.56
N ALA A 5 19.91 26.47 14.51
CA ALA A 5 19.59 25.10 14.13
C ALA A 5 18.91 24.32 15.27
N GLN A 6 19.19 24.67 16.54
CA GLN A 6 18.59 24.01 17.70
C GLN A 6 17.18 24.53 18.03
N VAL A 7 16.88 25.81 17.74
CA VAL A 7 15.54 26.39 18.01
C VAL A 7 14.44 25.75 17.15
N ASN A 8 14.77 25.24 15.96
CA ASN A 8 13.78 24.68 15.03
C ASN A 8 13.38 23.21 15.32
N LEU A 9 14.09 22.52 16.22
CA LEU A 9 13.72 21.18 16.68
C LEU A 9 12.66 21.20 17.80
N ARG A 10 12.41 22.37 18.41
CA ARG A 10 11.61 22.51 19.63
C ARG A 10 10.10 22.60 19.42
N ASN A 11 9.64 22.76 18.17
CA ASN A 11 8.22 22.76 17.81
C ASN A 11 7.84 21.57 16.90
N LYS A 12 8.17 20.34 17.32
CA LYS A 12 7.48 19.15 16.78
C LYS A 12 6.05 19.14 17.31
N LYS A 13 5.14 19.85 16.63
CA LYS A 13 3.71 19.72 16.88
C LYS A 13 3.29 18.29 16.57
N ILE A 14 3.02 17.51 17.62
CA ILE A 14 2.34 16.22 17.53
C ILE A 14 1.05 16.43 16.73
N SER A 15 0.86 15.65 15.67
CA SER A 15 -0.27 15.83 14.75
C SER A 15 -1.26 14.67 14.86
N PHE A 16 -2.11 14.70 15.89
CA PHE A 16 -3.16 13.70 16.09
C PHE A 16 -4.07 13.55 14.86
N LYS A 17 -4.47 14.66 14.22
CA LYS A 17 -5.31 14.65 13.01
C LYS A 17 -4.68 13.89 11.83
N ARG A 18 -3.35 13.82 11.77
CA ARG A 18 -2.66 13.03 10.74
C ARG A 18 -2.57 11.57 11.15
N ALA A 19 -2.18 11.29 12.38
CA ALA A 19 -2.11 9.93 12.90
C ALA A 19 -3.46 9.20 12.75
N THR A 20 -4.57 9.86 13.07
CA THR A 20 -5.91 9.29 12.84
C THR A 20 -6.21 9.08 11.36
N ARG A 21 -5.89 10.03 10.49
CA ARG A 21 -6.07 9.87 9.03
C ARG A 21 -5.22 8.72 8.46
N PHE A 22 -4.00 8.54 8.94
CA PHE A 22 -3.15 7.42 8.56
C PHE A 22 -3.78 6.11 9.05
N PHE A 23 -4.12 6.03 10.34
CA PHE A 23 -4.74 4.86 10.97
C PHE A 23 -5.97 4.37 10.19
N PHE A 24 -6.93 5.25 9.90
CA PHE A 24 -8.15 4.88 9.18
C PHE A 24 -7.88 4.47 7.73
N LYS A 25 -6.97 5.16 7.03
CA LYS A 25 -6.62 4.80 5.66
C LYS A 25 -5.98 3.42 5.59
N VAL A 26 -5.03 3.12 6.47
CA VAL A 26 -4.36 1.82 6.48
C VAL A 26 -5.33 0.71 6.90
N HIS A 27 -6.18 0.93 7.90
CA HIS A 27 -7.25 -0.01 8.28
C HIS A 27 -8.18 -0.35 7.11
N LEU A 28 -8.54 0.63 6.28
CA LEU A 28 -9.41 0.38 5.13
C LEU A 28 -8.78 -0.60 4.14
N TYR A 29 -7.47 -0.52 3.89
CA TYR A 29 -6.79 -1.49 3.03
C TYR A 29 -6.78 -2.90 3.64
N PHE A 30 -6.51 -3.01 4.94
CA PHE A 30 -6.56 -4.31 5.62
C PHE A 30 -7.97 -4.88 5.66
N LEU A 31 -8.99 -4.04 5.81
CA LEU A 31 -10.39 -4.47 5.74
C LEU A 31 -10.72 -5.06 4.36
N VAL A 32 -10.32 -4.40 3.28
CA VAL A 32 -10.49 -4.94 1.91
C VAL A 32 -9.73 -6.25 1.74
N PHE A 33 -8.50 -6.35 2.28
CA PHE A 33 -7.70 -7.57 2.29
C PHE A 33 -8.44 -8.74 2.98
N PHE A 34 -8.92 -8.54 4.20
CA PHE A 34 -9.63 -9.58 4.95
C PHE A 34 -10.97 -9.93 4.32
N MET A 35 -11.72 -8.96 3.80
CA MET A 35 -12.92 -9.24 3.00
C MET A 35 -12.59 -10.13 1.79
N GLY A 36 -11.52 -9.82 1.05
CA GLY A 36 -11.08 -10.62 -0.08
C GLY A 36 -10.63 -12.05 0.30
N THR A 37 -10.27 -12.27 1.57
CA THR A 37 -9.93 -13.60 2.08
C THR A 37 -11.19 -14.38 2.47
N ILE A 38 -12.15 -13.70 3.10
CA ILE A 38 -13.43 -14.29 3.57
C ILE A 38 -14.34 -14.70 2.41
N VAL A 39 -14.24 -14.07 1.24
CA VAL A 39 -15.05 -14.43 0.07
C VAL A 39 -14.92 -15.90 -0.32
N ASN A 40 -13.74 -16.50 -0.12
CA ASN A 40 -13.45 -17.90 -0.41
C ASN A 40 -13.23 -18.69 0.89
N ILE A 41 -14.06 -18.46 1.91
CA ILE A 41 -13.95 -19.14 3.21
C ILE A 41 -14.13 -20.66 3.10
N ASP A 42 -14.89 -21.13 2.11
CA ASP A 42 -15.13 -22.55 1.87
C ASP A 42 -13.89 -23.26 1.31
N ASP A 43 -12.94 -22.51 0.76
CA ASP A 43 -11.66 -23.00 0.23
C ASP A 43 -10.51 -22.86 1.27
N TRP A 44 -10.81 -22.52 2.52
CA TRP A 44 -9.78 -22.38 3.55
C TRP A 44 -9.28 -23.73 4.05
N GLU A 45 -7.97 -23.86 4.18
CA GLU A 45 -7.32 -25.07 4.71
C GLU A 45 -7.51 -25.24 6.22
N GLU A 46 -7.25 -26.44 6.72
CA GLU A 46 -7.30 -26.72 8.16
C GLU A 46 -6.31 -25.83 8.93
N GLY A 47 -6.79 -25.15 9.98
CA GLY A 47 -5.96 -24.22 10.76
C GLY A 47 -5.85 -22.81 10.17
N SER A 48 -6.46 -22.54 9.01
CA SER A 48 -6.51 -21.20 8.40
C SER A 48 -7.03 -20.11 9.33
N ILE A 49 -7.99 -20.45 10.20
CA ILE A 49 -8.49 -19.53 11.23
C ILE A 49 -7.35 -18.99 12.10
N ASN A 50 -6.42 -19.84 12.53
CA ASN A 50 -5.26 -19.42 13.33
C ASN A 50 -4.33 -18.53 12.51
N THR A 51 -4.06 -18.89 11.25
CA THR A 51 -3.28 -18.07 10.32
C THR A 51 -3.88 -16.68 10.16
N ILE A 52 -5.19 -16.57 9.96
CA ILE A 52 -5.91 -15.30 9.85
C ILE A 52 -5.83 -14.50 11.14
N TYR A 53 -5.97 -15.12 12.31
CA TYR A 53 -5.78 -14.41 13.58
C TYR A 53 -4.37 -13.85 13.75
N ILE A 54 -3.34 -14.62 13.37
CA ILE A 54 -1.95 -14.18 13.39
C ILE A 54 -1.76 -13.00 12.43
N LEU A 55 -2.26 -13.09 11.19
CA LEU A 55 -2.19 -12.02 10.21
C LEU A 55 -2.91 -10.75 10.68
N LEU A 56 -4.10 -10.88 11.28
CA LEU A 56 -4.84 -9.77 11.89
C LEU A 56 -4.02 -9.11 13.00
N PHE A 57 -3.47 -9.90 13.91
CA PHE A 57 -2.66 -9.40 15.03
C PHE A 57 -1.45 -8.61 14.55
N PHE A 58 -0.67 -9.17 13.61
CA PHE A 58 0.49 -8.48 13.04
C PHE A 58 0.09 -7.24 12.22
N SER A 59 -1.05 -7.26 11.54
CA SER A 59 -1.58 -6.09 10.84
C SER A 59 -1.90 -4.95 11.82
N VAL A 60 -2.53 -5.26 12.96
CA VAL A 60 -2.80 -4.26 14.00
C VAL A 60 -1.51 -3.69 14.57
N LEU A 61 -0.51 -4.52 14.86
CA LEU A 61 0.81 -4.08 15.34
C LEU A 61 1.49 -3.16 14.31
N PHE A 62 1.48 -3.54 13.04
CA PHE A 62 2.07 -2.75 11.97
C PHE A 62 1.39 -1.37 11.83
N ILE A 63 0.05 -1.33 11.90
CA ILE A 63 -0.71 -0.08 11.86
C ILE A 63 -0.43 0.79 13.08
N ALA A 64 -0.36 0.21 14.28
CA ALA A 64 -0.01 0.93 15.50
C ALA A 64 1.38 1.55 15.37
N PHE A 65 2.36 0.78 14.89
CA PHE A 65 3.71 1.26 14.62
C PHE A 65 3.75 2.42 13.61
N GLY A 66 3.07 2.28 12.47
CA GLY A 66 2.98 3.36 11.47
C GLY A 66 2.28 4.63 12.01
N THR A 67 1.24 4.45 12.82
CA THR A 67 0.53 5.54 13.49
C THR A 67 1.46 6.33 14.44
N ILE A 68 2.31 5.62 15.20
CA ILE A 68 3.31 6.24 16.07
C ILE A 68 4.28 7.10 15.25
N ILE A 69 4.79 6.59 14.12
CA ILE A 69 5.67 7.36 13.23
C ILE A 69 4.97 8.63 12.72
N ALA A 70 3.71 8.50 12.30
CA ALA A 70 2.91 9.59 11.77
C ALA A 70 2.63 10.70 12.81
N LEU A 71 2.63 10.39 14.12
CA LEU A 71 2.50 11.37 15.21
C LEU A 71 3.69 12.31 15.31
N PHE A 72 4.92 11.78 15.19
CA PHE A 72 6.14 12.48 15.58
C PHE A 72 6.88 13.20 14.46
N LYS A 73 6.60 12.88 13.19
CA LYS A 73 7.31 13.52 12.06
C LYS A 73 6.36 14.10 11.05
N PRO A 74 6.44 15.39 10.72
CA PRO A 74 5.60 15.97 9.67
C PRO A 74 5.87 15.26 8.35
N SER A 75 4.82 14.73 7.71
CA SER A 75 4.89 14.21 6.33
C SER A 75 5.25 15.39 5.44
N PRO A 76 5.86 15.14 4.27
CA PRO A 76 5.84 16.15 3.22
C PRO A 76 4.35 16.43 2.96
N ASN A 77 3.91 17.68 3.18
CA ASN A 77 2.51 18.07 3.02
C ASN A 77 2.15 18.11 1.52
N ARG A 78 2.13 16.95 0.88
CA ARG A 78 1.68 16.75 -0.49
C ARG A 78 0.19 16.43 -0.40
N ASN A 79 -0.63 17.47 -0.21
CA ASN A 79 -2.09 17.37 -0.29
C ASN A 79 -2.53 17.14 -1.75
N LYS A 80 -1.95 16.14 -2.42
CA LYS A 80 -2.35 15.70 -3.74
C LYS A 80 -3.61 14.87 -3.59
N LYS A 81 -4.70 15.36 -4.18
CA LYS A 81 -5.98 14.65 -4.21
C LYS A 81 -6.06 13.83 -5.49
N ILE A 82 -6.62 12.64 -5.39
CA ILE A 82 -6.97 11.86 -6.57
C ILE A 82 -8.21 12.53 -7.16
N HIS A 83 -8.10 13.01 -8.38
CA HIS A 83 -9.23 13.54 -9.14
C HIS A 83 -9.77 12.42 -10.03
N ILE A 84 -11.06 12.11 -9.88
CA ILE A 84 -11.80 11.19 -10.74
C ILE A 84 -12.88 12.02 -11.44
N ASN A 85 -12.80 12.10 -12.77
CA ASN A 85 -13.76 12.79 -13.61
C ASN A 85 -14.68 11.78 -14.28
N TRP A 86 -15.79 11.45 -13.63
CA TRP A 86 -16.83 10.55 -14.15
C TRP A 86 -17.51 11.03 -15.44
N LYS A 87 -17.23 12.27 -15.89
CA LYS A 87 -17.73 12.78 -17.18
C LYS A 87 -16.75 12.54 -18.32
N GLU A 88 -15.50 12.20 -18.04
CA GLU A 88 -14.47 11.95 -19.05
C GLU A 88 -14.57 10.49 -19.54
N PRO A 89 -15.01 10.24 -20.79
CA PRO A 89 -15.18 8.86 -21.28
C PRO A 89 -13.86 8.08 -21.29
N LYS A 90 -12.73 8.75 -21.56
CA LYS A 90 -11.41 8.11 -21.55
C LYS A 90 -11.03 7.57 -20.17
N GLU A 91 -11.43 8.25 -19.10
CA GLU A 91 -11.17 7.83 -17.72
C GLU A 91 -11.99 6.58 -17.38
N ILE A 92 -13.27 6.55 -17.78
CA ILE A 92 -14.15 5.38 -17.60
C ILE A 92 -13.59 4.17 -18.36
N TRP A 93 -13.22 4.35 -19.64
CA TRP A 93 -12.62 3.28 -20.44
C TRP A 93 -11.30 2.80 -19.84
N GLY A 94 -10.43 3.71 -19.41
CA GLY A 94 -9.17 3.36 -18.77
C GLY A 94 -9.37 2.57 -17.48
N MET A 95 -10.36 2.96 -16.66
CA MET A 95 -10.73 2.22 -15.45
C MET A 95 -11.26 0.82 -15.79
N GLY A 96 -12.15 0.70 -16.78
CA GLY A 96 -12.71 -0.58 -17.22
C GLY A 96 -11.64 -1.53 -17.75
N ILE A 97 -10.75 -1.03 -18.61
CA ILE A 97 -9.61 -1.81 -19.13
C ILE A 97 -8.69 -2.24 -17.99
N CYS A 98 -8.40 -1.35 -17.03
CA CYS A 98 -7.59 -1.70 -15.86
C CYS A 98 -8.22 -2.84 -15.05
N VAL A 99 -9.52 -2.79 -14.78
CA VAL A 99 -10.22 -3.84 -14.02
C VAL A 99 -10.18 -5.16 -14.77
N VAL A 100 -10.48 -5.17 -16.08
CA VAL A 100 -10.42 -6.38 -16.91
C VAL A 100 -9.00 -6.94 -16.95
N ALA A 101 -8.00 -6.10 -17.20
CA ALA A 101 -6.60 -6.53 -17.28
C ALA A 101 -6.10 -7.09 -15.95
N LEU A 102 -6.38 -6.44 -14.81
CA LEU A 102 -5.99 -6.94 -13.49
C LEU A 102 -6.71 -8.25 -13.14
N THR A 103 -7.99 -8.38 -13.51
CA THR A 103 -8.77 -9.59 -13.30
C THR A 103 -8.17 -10.74 -14.11
N LEU A 104 -7.95 -10.55 -15.42
CA LEU A 104 -7.34 -11.56 -16.28
C LEU A 104 -5.92 -11.93 -15.83
N PHE A 105 -5.11 -10.95 -15.43
CA PHE A 105 -3.79 -11.20 -14.88
C PHE A 105 -3.85 -12.00 -13.57
N SER A 106 -4.83 -11.71 -12.71
CA SER A 106 -5.03 -12.47 -11.46
C SER A 106 -5.38 -13.93 -11.70
N CYS A 107 -6.00 -14.27 -12.83
CA CYS A 107 -6.33 -15.66 -13.16
C CYS A 107 -5.10 -16.57 -13.30
N ILE A 108 -3.92 -16.02 -13.58
CA ILE A 108 -2.65 -16.78 -13.62
C ILE A 108 -2.36 -17.45 -12.26
N PHE A 109 -2.88 -16.88 -11.17
CA PHE A 109 -2.65 -17.35 -9.81
C PHE A 109 -3.74 -18.28 -9.26
N ILE A 110 -4.75 -18.65 -10.07
CA ILE A 110 -5.81 -19.58 -9.66
C ILE A 110 -5.28 -20.91 -9.07
N PRO A 111 -4.19 -21.51 -9.59
CA PRO A 111 -3.66 -22.75 -9.01
C PRO A 111 -3.11 -22.61 -7.59
N ILE A 112 -2.96 -21.39 -7.08
CA ILE A 112 -2.38 -21.09 -5.75
C ILE A 112 -3.44 -20.57 -4.80
N VAL A 113 -4.37 -19.76 -5.29
CA VAL A 113 -5.41 -19.10 -4.50
C VAL A 113 -6.70 -19.08 -5.32
N PRO A 114 -7.89 -19.35 -4.75
CA PRO A 114 -9.15 -19.28 -5.47
C PRO A 114 -9.47 -17.86 -5.93
N PHE A 115 -10.11 -17.74 -7.10
CA PHE A 115 -10.68 -16.45 -7.55
C PHE A 115 -11.91 -16.10 -6.69
N PRO A 116 -12.15 -14.84 -6.28
CA PRO A 116 -11.44 -13.59 -6.62
C PRO A 116 -10.28 -13.23 -5.68
N SER A 117 -9.95 -14.07 -4.69
CA SER A 117 -8.85 -13.83 -3.75
C SER A 117 -7.48 -13.73 -4.46
N THR A 118 -7.32 -14.27 -5.67
CA THR A 118 -6.14 -14.04 -6.53
C THR A 118 -5.82 -12.56 -6.78
N ILE A 119 -6.82 -11.67 -6.82
CA ILE A 119 -6.63 -10.22 -7.02
C ILE A 119 -5.83 -9.64 -5.85
N ILE A 120 -6.07 -10.13 -4.63
CA ILE A 120 -5.34 -9.74 -3.44
C ILE A 120 -3.88 -10.20 -3.54
N LEU A 121 -3.64 -11.42 -4.03
CA LEU A 121 -2.29 -11.92 -4.24
C LEU A 121 -1.52 -11.05 -5.24
N VAL A 122 -2.15 -10.64 -6.33
CA VAL A 122 -1.57 -9.69 -7.30
C VAL A 122 -1.15 -8.39 -6.60
N ILE A 123 -2.02 -7.83 -5.74
CA ILE A 123 -1.71 -6.62 -4.98
C ILE A 123 -0.48 -6.83 -4.08
N PHE A 124 -0.36 -7.98 -3.40
CA PHE A 124 0.84 -8.29 -2.62
C PHE A 124 2.10 -8.40 -3.48
N VAL A 125 2.04 -9.10 -4.60
CA VAL A 125 3.19 -9.27 -5.51
C VAL A 125 3.70 -7.90 -5.98
N PHE A 126 2.81 -7.04 -6.49
CA PHE A 126 3.20 -5.71 -6.93
C PHE A 126 3.72 -4.83 -5.79
N ASN A 127 3.08 -4.85 -4.60
CA ASN A 127 3.60 -4.12 -3.45
C ASN A 127 4.96 -4.66 -2.99
N GLY A 128 5.17 -5.98 -3.02
CA GLY A 128 6.42 -6.64 -2.63
C GLY A 128 7.57 -6.25 -3.56
N VAL A 129 7.33 -6.29 -4.88
CA VAL A 129 8.30 -5.83 -5.89
C VAL A 129 8.64 -4.35 -5.66
N LEU A 130 7.64 -3.48 -5.55
CA LEU A 130 7.87 -2.03 -5.40
C LEU A 130 8.51 -1.67 -4.05
N ALA A 131 8.16 -2.36 -2.97
CA ALA A 131 8.79 -2.18 -1.66
C ALA A 131 10.26 -2.61 -1.71
N THR A 132 10.56 -3.73 -2.37
CA THR A 132 11.94 -4.20 -2.57
C THR A 132 12.75 -3.21 -3.39
N VAL A 133 12.21 -2.71 -4.50
CA VAL A 133 12.88 -1.67 -5.31
C VAL A 133 13.07 -0.38 -4.50
N SER A 134 12.16 -0.05 -3.58
CA SER A 134 12.28 1.13 -2.70
C SER A 134 13.48 1.06 -1.75
N LEU A 135 14.00 -0.14 -1.44
CA LEU A 135 15.23 -0.30 -0.67
C LEU A 135 16.43 0.36 -1.36
N LEU A 136 16.44 0.40 -2.70
CA LEU A 136 17.49 1.03 -3.48
C LEU A 136 17.07 2.42 -3.96
N LEU A 137 15.89 2.53 -4.58
CA LEU A 137 15.45 3.69 -5.36
C LEU A 137 14.21 4.38 -4.75
N HIS A 138 14.23 4.60 -3.44
CA HIS A 138 13.12 5.20 -2.68
C HIS A 138 12.51 6.46 -3.35
N PRO A 139 13.28 7.51 -3.70
CA PRO A 139 12.69 8.72 -4.26
C PRO A 139 12.07 8.47 -5.64
N ALA A 140 12.66 7.57 -6.43
CA ALA A 140 12.18 7.24 -7.77
C ALA A 140 10.81 6.53 -7.71
N ILE A 141 10.60 5.63 -6.73
CA ILE A 141 9.31 4.95 -6.57
C ILE A 141 8.20 5.94 -6.15
N ILE A 142 8.50 6.85 -5.23
CA ILE A 142 7.56 7.93 -4.86
C ILE A 142 7.24 8.79 -6.08
N TYR A 143 8.26 9.21 -6.84
CA TYR A 143 8.08 10.06 -8.00
C TYR A 143 7.28 9.37 -9.12
N SER A 144 7.58 8.11 -9.41
CA SER A 144 6.87 7.29 -10.40
C SER A 144 5.39 7.17 -10.05
N TYR A 145 5.05 6.90 -8.79
CA TYR A 145 3.65 6.88 -8.35
C TYR A 145 2.98 8.24 -8.58
N GLU A 146 3.66 9.33 -8.23
CA GLU A 146 3.07 10.66 -8.34
C GLU A 146 2.83 11.10 -9.78
N LEU A 147 3.73 10.75 -10.70
CA LEU A 147 3.52 10.99 -12.13
C LEU A 147 2.32 10.22 -12.66
N ASN A 148 2.20 8.94 -12.34
CA ASN A 148 1.12 8.11 -12.85
C ASN A 148 -0.24 8.42 -12.21
N VAL A 149 -0.28 8.77 -10.92
CA VAL A 149 -1.54 8.93 -10.18
C VAL A 149 -2.03 10.38 -10.12
N TYR A 150 -1.12 11.34 -10.03
CA TYR A 150 -1.44 12.76 -9.90
C TYR A 150 -1.04 13.61 -11.10
N GLY A 151 -0.36 13.03 -12.09
CA GLY A 151 -0.09 13.69 -13.37
C GLY A 151 -1.37 13.90 -14.17
N GLU A 152 -1.30 14.77 -15.17
CA GLU A 152 -2.39 14.97 -16.13
C GLU A 152 -2.45 13.76 -17.07
N ALA A 153 -3.61 13.09 -17.09
CA ALA A 153 -3.89 11.99 -18.01
C ALA A 153 -4.62 12.52 -19.24
N GLN A 154 -4.08 12.28 -20.44
CA GLN A 154 -4.63 12.79 -21.71
C GLN A 154 -5.20 11.67 -22.58
N THR A 155 -4.68 10.47 -22.41
CA THR A 155 -5.00 9.27 -23.19
C THR A 155 -5.65 8.19 -22.32
N VAL A 156 -6.35 7.24 -22.95
CA VAL A 156 -6.91 6.06 -22.26
C VAL A 156 -5.81 5.26 -21.59
N HIS A 157 -4.64 5.15 -22.23
CA HIS A 157 -3.47 4.46 -21.70
C HIS A 157 -3.00 5.10 -20.39
N ASP A 158 -2.87 6.43 -20.34
CA ASP A 158 -2.52 7.14 -19.09
C ASP A 158 -3.49 6.81 -17.95
N TYR A 159 -4.80 6.75 -18.25
CA TYR A 159 -5.80 6.35 -17.27
C TYR A 159 -5.63 4.89 -16.83
N VAL A 160 -5.31 3.95 -17.73
CA VAL A 160 -5.00 2.56 -17.35
C VAL A 160 -3.83 2.53 -16.36
N TYR A 161 -2.70 3.19 -16.66
CA TYR A 161 -1.54 3.22 -15.76
C TYR A 161 -1.85 3.91 -14.42
N LYS A 162 -2.63 5.00 -14.45
CA LYS A 162 -3.12 5.67 -13.23
C LYS A 162 -3.86 4.69 -12.32
N TYR A 163 -4.79 3.91 -12.86
CA TYR A 163 -5.58 2.97 -12.06
C TYR A 163 -4.79 1.72 -11.66
N VAL A 164 -3.90 1.20 -12.52
CA VAL A 164 -2.98 0.11 -12.16
C VAL A 164 -2.12 0.53 -10.97
N ALA A 165 -1.48 1.71 -11.04
CA ALA A 165 -0.69 2.24 -9.94
C ALA A 165 -1.55 2.46 -8.68
N LEU A 166 -2.75 3.03 -8.83
CA LEU A 166 -3.65 3.30 -7.71
C LEU A 166 -4.09 2.02 -6.97
N ILE A 167 -4.35 0.93 -7.67
CA ILE A 167 -4.77 -0.34 -7.09
C ILE A 167 -3.58 -1.07 -6.48
N THR A 168 -2.49 -1.20 -7.25
CA THR A 168 -1.38 -2.09 -6.89
C THR A 168 -0.33 -1.47 -5.98
N SER A 169 -0.16 -0.14 -5.98
CA SER A 169 1.03 0.50 -5.37
C SER A 169 0.74 1.60 -4.36
N ASN A 170 -0.54 1.93 -4.14
CA ASN A 170 -0.97 3.01 -3.25
C ASN A 170 -0.59 2.78 -1.78
N VAL A 171 -0.63 1.53 -1.31
CA VAL A 171 -0.16 1.16 0.04
C VAL A 171 1.34 1.41 0.16
N ASN A 172 2.13 0.86 -0.76
CA ASN A 172 3.58 1.11 -0.81
C ASN A 172 3.87 2.62 -0.88
N TYR A 173 3.25 3.38 -1.78
CA TYR A 173 3.43 4.83 -1.88
C TYR A 173 3.22 5.55 -0.54
N ARG A 174 2.13 5.23 0.18
CA ARG A 174 1.84 5.87 1.47
C ARG A 174 2.91 5.56 2.51
N ILE A 175 3.34 4.31 2.59
CA ILE A 175 4.34 3.90 3.57
C ILE A 175 5.70 4.52 3.21
N GLN A 176 6.12 4.44 1.95
CA GLN A 176 7.37 5.06 1.50
C GLN A 176 7.36 6.58 1.70
N LEU A 177 6.23 7.26 1.48
CA LEU A 177 6.11 8.69 1.74
C LEU A 177 6.34 9.01 3.23
N GLU A 178 5.77 8.21 4.13
CA GLU A 178 5.96 8.34 5.58
C GLU A 178 7.39 8.01 6.02
N LEU A 179 8.04 7.04 5.37
CA LEU A 179 9.43 6.70 5.63
C LEU A 179 10.43 7.75 5.10
N SER A 180 10.05 8.50 4.04
CA SER A 180 10.92 9.48 3.38
C SER A 180 11.37 10.64 4.28
N VAL A 181 10.66 10.90 5.38
CA VAL A 181 11.00 11.96 6.36
C VAL A 181 11.87 11.47 7.52
N LEU A 182 12.25 10.18 7.51
CA LEU A 182 13.13 9.60 8.50
C LEU A 182 14.61 9.77 8.09
N PRO A 183 15.55 9.84 9.05
CA PRO A 183 16.98 9.71 8.78
C PRO A 183 17.26 8.46 7.93
N TYR A 184 18.23 8.55 7.03
CA TYR A 184 18.52 7.52 6.02
C TYR A 184 18.58 6.09 6.59
N VAL A 185 19.33 5.88 7.67
CA VAL A 185 19.49 4.56 8.30
C VAL A 185 18.15 4.02 8.83
N VAL A 186 17.39 4.87 9.55
CA VAL A 186 16.08 4.50 10.08
C VAL A 186 15.10 4.22 8.95
N ASN A 187 15.09 5.05 7.90
CA ASN A 187 14.29 4.83 6.71
C ASN A 187 14.58 3.44 6.10
N LYS A 188 15.85 3.12 5.81
CA LYS A 188 16.20 1.84 5.17
C LYS A 188 15.88 0.63 6.04
N LEU A 189 16.10 0.72 7.36
CA LEU A 189 15.71 -0.35 8.28
C LEU A 189 14.19 -0.59 8.26
N LEU A 190 13.39 0.48 8.32
CA LEU A 190 11.93 0.34 8.30
C LEU A 190 11.39 -0.07 6.93
N ALA A 191 12.03 0.35 5.84
CA ALA A 191 11.70 -0.13 4.51
C ALA A 191 11.98 -1.64 4.38
N LEU A 192 13.09 -2.12 4.95
CA LEU A 192 13.39 -3.56 5.01
C LEU A 192 12.36 -4.32 5.84
N LEU A 193 11.99 -3.80 7.02
CA LEU A 193 10.92 -4.39 7.83
C LEU A 193 9.58 -4.40 7.09
N PHE A 194 9.29 -3.37 6.30
CA PHE A 194 8.08 -3.33 5.48
C PHE A 194 8.10 -4.38 4.36
N VAL A 195 9.23 -4.61 3.71
CA VAL A 195 9.40 -5.71 2.74
C VAL A 195 9.17 -7.06 3.42
N ALA A 196 9.82 -7.30 4.55
CA ALA A 196 9.65 -8.54 5.32
C ALA A 196 8.18 -8.74 5.75
N TYR A 197 7.51 -7.65 6.15
CA TYR A 197 6.10 -7.66 6.49
C TYR A 197 5.20 -8.03 5.30
N ILE A 198 5.43 -7.46 4.11
CA ILE A 198 4.66 -7.81 2.91
C ILE A 198 4.85 -9.29 2.55
N VAL A 199 6.10 -9.78 2.58
CA VAL A 199 6.40 -11.19 2.30
C VAL A 199 5.69 -12.09 3.30
N TRP A 200 5.79 -11.78 4.59
CA TRP A 200 5.08 -12.53 5.64
C TRP A 200 3.57 -12.56 5.43
N MET A 201 2.96 -11.40 5.14
CA MET A 201 1.52 -11.30 4.87
C MET A 201 1.11 -12.10 3.64
N ALA A 202 1.90 -12.04 2.57
CA ALA A 202 1.64 -12.80 1.34
C ALA A 202 1.77 -14.31 1.58
N SER A 203 2.79 -14.75 2.32
CA SER A 203 2.96 -16.16 2.68
C SER A 203 1.82 -16.68 3.53
N GLY A 204 1.42 -15.95 4.59
CA GLY A 204 0.27 -16.37 5.41
C GLY A 204 -1.04 -16.37 4.63
N PHE A 205 -1.21 -15.44 3.68
CA PHE A 205 -2.35 -15.45 2.78
C PHE A 205 -2.36 -16.68 1.88
N ILE A 206 -1.23 -17.08 1.30
CA ILE A 206 -1.12 -18.30 0.50
C ILE A 206 -1.41 -19.54 1.36
N ILE A 207 -0.85 -19.63 2.56
CA ILE A 207 -1.08 -20.74 3.52
C ILE A 207 -2.55 -20.87 3.91
N THR A 208 -3.34 -19.80 3.81
CA THR A 208 -4.79 -19.87 4.08
C THR A 208 -5.52 -20.73 3.03
N PHE A 209 -4.97 -20.87 1.82
CA PHE A 209 -5.61 -21.55 0.69
C PHE A 209 -4.80 -22.71 0.11
N GLY A 210 -3.61 -22.97 0.65
CA GLY A 210 -2.70 -23.97 0.13
C GLY A 210 -2.27 -24.95 1.21
N GLU A 211 -2.21 -26.23 0.86
CA GLU A 211 -1.62 -27.30 1.67
C GLU A 211 -0.16 -27.00 2.10
#